data_AF-A0A1R1Y5Q3-F1
#
_entry.id   AF-A0A1R1Y5Q3-F1
#
_cell.length_a   1.000
_cell.length_b   1.000
_cell.length_c   1.000
_cell.angle_alpha   90.00
_cell.angle_beta   90.00
_cell.angle_gamma   90.00
#
_symmetry.space_group_name_H-M   'P 1'
#
loop_
_entity.id
_entity.type
_entity.pdbx_description
1 polymer ?
#
loop_
_entity_poly.entity_id
_entity_poly.type
_entity_poly.pdbx_seq_one_letter_code
_entity_poly.pdbx_strand_id
1 'polypeptide(L)'
;MPKDFIKSMGEKANWVASRNEQDAQEFFQMLMQTFQKAQPLPINTFHSYLKNAQISPESSITIPPSSSSSSTSSSSSRIKNPFYGLAASKIACVTCGYTATCSINDCLSTYTTIDQLDDFRCRRCILNNSIFENNLEIKNLSTKLKETQDKKKSIDAQILSTSSSEIDSKSKDSLINKLALIKKSLKKTQSSLQSLIQDNEKIKFAKDNDPEMNLGEIKLSKKLTGLSTRQTMIARLPQVLCLHLNRSIFTSTGDTIKNDCRVILNPVLDMSPYLTTGHLDTRPLYPISQTPQLNHHKKSAPNPLLQSSNFQLSAVVSHIGSHNSGHYFTYKRIPYDNQDDKSPSYQWFRVSDSDFAAVDESTVLNVGNSFMLFYTKLP
;
A
#
# COMPACT_ATOMS: atom_id res chain seq x y z
N MET A 1 30.02 4.44 -21.02
CA MET A 1 29.10 3.30 -20.76
C MET A 1 29.85 2.16 -20.08
N PRO A 2 29.51 1.80 -18.83
CA PRO A 2 30.19 0.74 -18.07
C PRO A 2 29.72 -0.66 -18.52
N LYS A 3 30.44 -1.26 -19.46
CA LYS A 3 30.05 -2.49 -20.19
C LYS A 3 29.81 -3.70 -19.28
N ASP A 4 30.69 -3.93 -18.31
CA ASP A 4 30.60 -5.11 -17.44
C ASP A 4 29.36 -5.06 -16.55
N PHE A 5 29.04 -3.87 -16.04
CA PHE A 5 27.84 -3.64 -15.24
C PHE A 5 26.57 -3.90 -16.05
N ILE A 6 26.47 -3.36 -17.27
CA ILE A 6 25.31 -3.58 -18.15
C ILE A 6 25.17 -5.06 -18.52
N LYS A 7 26.27 -5.76 -18.79
CA LYS A 7 26.26 -7.20 -19.06
C LYS A 7 25.71 -7.99 -17.86
N SER A 8 26.25 -7.77 -16.67
CA SER A 8 25.81 -8.47 -15.45
C SER A 8 24.36 -8.17 -15.06
N MET A 9 23.87 -6.96 -15.33
CA MET A 9 22.46 -6.62 -15.12
C MET A 9 21.55 -7.22 -16.20
N GLY A 10 22.00 -7.24 -17.45
CA GLY A 10 21.30 -7.85 -18.58
C GLY A 10 21.02 -9.34 -18.39
N GLU A 11 21.96 -10.08 -17.78
CA GLU A 11 21.76 -11.48 -17.40
C GLU A 11 20.62 -11.69 -16.39
N LYS A 12 20.30 -10.67 -15.59
CA LYS A 12 19.21 -10.71 -14.59
C LYS A 12 17.90 -10.17 -15.14
N ALA A 13 17.97 -9.18 -16.02
CA ALA A 13 16.82 -8.53 -16.63
C ALA A 13 17.17 -8.06 -18.05
N ASN A 14 16.71 -8.79 -19.06
CA ASN A 14 17.03 -8.55 -20.47
C ASN A 14 16.72 -7.11 -20.93
N TRP A 15 15.67 -6.50 -20.37
CA TRP A 15 15.28 -5.13 -20.71
C TRP A 15 16.31 -4.07 -20.26
N VAL A 16 17.12 -4.34 -19.23
CA VAL A 16 18.18 -3.43 -18.76
C VAL A 16 19.33 -3.34 -19.77
N ALA A 17 19.60 -4.41 -20.50
CA ALA A 17 20.59 -4.44 -21.57
C ALA A 17 20.00 -4.06 -22.94
N SER A 18 18.71 -3.72 -22.99
CA SER A 18 18.07 -3.22 -24.20
C SER A 18 18.66 -1.87 -24.61
N ARG A 19 18.60 -1.57 -25.91
CA ARG A 19 18.92 -0.24 -26.44
C ARG A 19 17.71 0.71 -26.43
N ASN A 20 16.55 0.22 -26.00
CA ASN A 20 15.35 1.03 -25.85
C ASN A 20 15.42 1.85 -24.56
N GLU A 21 14.80 3.03 -24.56
CA GLU A 21 14.65 3.87 -23.37
C GLU A 21 13.88 3.12 -22.27
N GLN A 22 14.31 3.29 -21.01
CA GLN A 22 13.76 2.60 -19.85
C GLN A 22 13.50 3.58 -18.70
N ASP A 23 12.60 3.22 -17.80
CA ASP A 23 12.27 4.02 -16.63
C ASP A 23 13.37 3.95 -15.55
N ALA A 24 13.81 5.11 -15.06
CA ALA A 24 14.90 5.20 -14.08
C ALA A 24 14.51 4.62 -12.71
N GLN A 25 13.23 4.67 -12.34
CA GLN A 25 12.73 4.11 -11.10
C GLN A 25 12.65 2.59 -11.19
N GLU A 26 12.21 2.05 -12.32
CA GLU A 26 12.19 0.59 -12.56
C GLU A 26 13.63 0.04 -12.50
N PHE A 27 14.56 0.73 -13.16
CA PHE A 27 15.98 0.38 -13.12
C PHE A 27 16.55 0.42 -11.69
N PHE A 28 16.21 1.45 -10.91
CA PHE A 28 16.60 1.54 -9.50
C PHE A 28 16.04 0.38 -8.67
N GLN A 29 14.77 0.03 -8.84
CA GLN A 29 14.16 -1.10 -8.13
C GLN A 29 14.84 -2.43 -8.47
N MET A 30 15.10 -2.67 -9.76
CA MET A 30 15.82 -3.86 -10.21
C MET A 30 17.22 -3.95 -9.58
N LEU A 31 17.93 -2.82 -9.53
CA LEU A 31 19.23 -2.72 -8.88
C LEU A 31 19.15 -3.02 -7.38
N MET A 32 18.16 -2.44 -6.68
CA MET A 32 17.97 -2.67 -5.25
C MET A 32 17.59 -4.12 -4.92
N GLN A 33 16.69 -4.73 -5.70
CA GLN A 33 16.35 -6.14 -5.56
C GLN A 33 17.56 -7.05 -5.80
N THR A 34 18.38 -6.70 -6.78
CA THR A 34 19.63 -7.40 -7.08
C THR A 34 20.60 -7.34 -5.90
N PHE A 35 20.77 -6.17 -5.28
CA PHE A 35 21.61 -6.02 -4.10
C PHE A 35 21.04 -6.73 -2.86
N GLN A 36 19.72 -6.80 -2.70
CA GLN A 36 19.11 -7.54 -1.59
C GLN A 36 19.27 -9.06 -1.73
N LYS A 37 19.22 -9.59 -2.96
CA LYS A 37 19.45 -11.01 -3.26
C LYS A 37 20.93 -11.39 -3.19
N ALA A 38 21.83 -10.45 -3.45
CA ALA A 38 23.25 -10.67 -3.25
C ALA A 38 23.53 -10.81 -1.74
N GLN A 39 24.19 -11.90 -1.33
CA GLN A 39 24.64 -12.06 0.05
C GLN A 39 25.48 -10.84 0.45
N PRO A 40 25.18 -10.14 1.56
CA PRO A 40 25.98 -9.01 1.99
C PRO A 40 27.40 -9.51 2.29
N LEU A 41 28.37 -9.02 1.51
CA LEU A 41 29.78 -9.33 1.76
C LEU A 41 30.15 -8.91 3.20
N PRO A 42 31.00 -9.67 3.90
CA PRO A 42 31.57 -9.22 5.15
C PRO A 42 32.21 -7.84 4.95
N ILE A 43 31.99 -6.91 5.90
CA ILE A 43 32.50 -5.52 5.84
C ILE A 43 33.99 -5.48 5.49
N ASN A 44 34.77 -6.42 6.04
CA ASN A 44 36.21 -6.53 5.80
C ASN A 44 36.56 -6.83 4.33
N THR A 45 35.75 -7.64 3.65
CA THR A 45 35.92 -7.96 2.23
C THR A 45 35.58 -6.75 1.35
N PHE A 46 34.52 -6.02 1.67
CA PHE A 46 34.15 -4.78 0.95
C PHE A 46 35.23 -3.70 1.08
N HIS A 47 35.76 -3.46 2.29
CA HIS A 47 36.88 -2.54 2.48
C HIS A 47 38.15 -2.96 1.74
N SER A 48 38.42 -4.26 1.64
CA SER A 48 39.56 -4.77 0.86
C SER A 48 39.40 -4.50 -0.65
N TYR A 49 38.18 -4.62 -1.19
CA TYR A 49 37.88 -4.26 -2.57
C TYR A 49 38.03 -2.76 -2.83
N LEU A 50 37.55 -1.89 -1.94
CA LEU A 50 37.73 -0.43 -2.07
C LEU A 50 39.20 -0.01 -2.00
N LYS A 51 39.98 -0.61 -1.08
CA LYS A 51 41.44 -0.39 -1.00
C LYS A 51 42.16 -0.84 -2.28
N ASN A 52 41.80 -2.01 -2.81
CA ASN A 52 42.43 -2.55 -4.03
C ASN A 52 42.03 -1.78 -5.30
N ALA A 53 40.88 -1.11 -5.30
CA ALA A 53 40.43 -0.24 -6.39
C ALA A 53 41.09 1.15 -6.39
N GLN A 54 42.07 1.41 -5.52
CA GLN A 54 42.69 2.74 -5.30
C GLN A 54 41.67 3.86 -4.99
N ILE A 55 40.52 3.51 -4.42
CA ILE A 55 39.56 4.48 -3.88
C ILE A 55 39.90 4.64 -2.40
N SER A 56 40.79 5.57 -2.10
CA SER A 56 41.12 5.93 -0.71
C SER A 56 39.86 6.44 0.00
N PRO A 57 39.43 5.86 1.13
CA PRO A 57 38.40 6.47 1.95
C PRO A 57 39.04 7.57 2.80
N GLU A 58 39.36 8.72 2.19
CA GLU A 58 39.58 9.96 2.94
C GLU A 58 38.22 10.60 3.18
N SER A 59 37.51 10.07 4.17
CA SER A 59 36.49 10.77 4.96
C SER A 59 36.13 9.84 6.11
N SER A 60 36.66 10.17 7.28
CA SER A 60 36.46 9.44 8.51
C SER A 60 34.98 9.52 8.91
N ILE A 61 34.24 8.43 8.74
CA ILE A 61 32.98 8.23 9.48
C ILE A 61 33.40 7.87 10.92
N THR A 62 33.61 8.89 11.75
CA THR A 62 33.91 8.70 13.17
C THR A 62 32.62 8.25 13.87
N ILE A 63 32.49 6.94 14.09
CA ILE A 63 31.45 6.40 14.97
C ILE A 63 31.86 6.76 16.42
N PRO A 64 31.02 7.44 17.22
CA PRO A 64 31.35 7.75 18.61
C PRO A 64 31.44 6.45 19.44
N PRO A 65 32.35 6.38 20.43
CA PRO A 65 32.53 5.17 21.22
C PRO A 65 31.32 4.99 22.16
N SER A 66 30.57 3.90 21.98
CA SER A 66 29.57 3.48 22.96
C SER A 66 30.29 2.87 24.17
N SER A 67 30.17 3.55 25.31
CA SER A 67 30.60 3.04 26.61
C SER A 67 29.90 1.71 26.94
N SER A 68 30.70 0.84 27.54
CA SER A 68 30.47 -0.58 27.80
C SER A 68 29.35 -0.90 28.78
N SER A 69 28.55 -1.92 28.47
CA SER A 69 28.29 -3.01 29.42
C SER A 69 27.99 -4.31 28.69
N SER A 70 28.70 -5.34 29.09
CA SER A 70 28.80 -6.71 28.59
C SER A 70 27.48 -7.47 28.44
N SER A 71 27.24 -7.99 27.23
CA SER A 71 26.63 -9.30 27.03
C SER A 71 27.03 -9.83 25.65
N THR A 72 27.73 -10.95 25.66
CA THR A 72 28.25 -11.70 24.50
C THR A 72 27.13 -12.21 23.60
N SER A 73 26.98 -11.58 22.43
CA SER A 73 26.49 -12.24 21.21
C SER A 73 27.19 -11.60 20.02
N SER A 74 27.96 -12.39 19.27
CA SER A 74 28.69 -11.99 18.07
C SER A 74 27.74 -11.59 16.94
N SER A 75 27.19 -10.38 16.98
CA SER A 75 26.45 -9.82 15.88
C SER A 75 27.42 -9.42 14.77
N SER A 76 27.61 -10.28 13.77
CA SER A 76 28.25 -9.89 12.51
C SER A 76 27.53 -8.63 12.00
N SER A 77 28.19 -7.48 12.00
CA SER A 77 27.64 -6.23 11.46
C SER A 77 27.51 -6.38 9.94
N ARG A 78 26.37 -6.88 9.49
CA ARG A 78 26.03 -6.99 8.06
C ARG A 78 25.59 -5.63 7.54
N ILE A 79 26.04 -5.24 6.36
CA ILE A 79 25.58 -4.01 5.69
C ILE A 79 24.09 -4.19 5.38
N LYS A 80 23.23 -3.49 6.14
CA LYS A 80 21.79 -3.42 5.85
C LYS A 80 21.57 -2.45 4.69
N ASN A 81 20.60 -2.74 3.82
CA ASN A 81 20.25 -1.83 2.73
C ASN A 81 19.86 -0.45 3.31
N PRO A 82 20.56 0.64 2.95
CA PRO A 82 20.36 1.96 3.55
C PRO A 82 19.00 2.58 3.20
N PHE A 83 18.31 2.07 2.18
CA PHE A 83 16.98 2.49 1.74
C PHE A 83 15.82 1.78 2.49
N TYR A 84 16.12 0.88 3.43
CA TYR A 84 15.09 0.07 4.09
C TYR A 84 14.37 0.83 5.23
N GLY A 85 13.15 1.29 4.95
CA GLY A 85 12.20 1.88 5.92
C GLY A 85 11.00 0.97 6.25
N LEU A 86 10.12 1.40 7.16
CA LEU A 86 8.83 0.74 7.43
C LEU A 86 7.69 1.75 7.27
N ALA A 87 6.61 1.35 6.59
CA ALA A 87 5.37 2.11 6.48
C ALA A 87 4.27 1.43 7.32
N ALA A 88 3.33 2.22 7.85
CA ALA A 88 2.13 1.76 8.53
C ALA A 88 0.89 2.28 7.79
N SER A 89 -0.14 1.44 7.64
CA SER A 89 -1.36 1.77 6.90
C SER A 89 -2.62 1.40 7.67
N LYS A 90 -3.67 2.22 7.60
CA LYS A 90 -5.01 2.00 8.18
C LYS A 90 -6.10 2.36 7.16
N ILE A 91 -7.29 1.77 7.21
CA ILE A 91 -8.40 2.02 6.26
C ILE A 91 -9.77 2.27 6.94
N ALA A 92 -10.47 3.43 6.79
CA ALA A 92 -11.77 3.76 7.48
C ALA A 92 -12.64 5.07 7.16
N CYS A 93 -13.87 4.99 6.62
CA CYS A 93 -14.85 6.02 6.10
C CYS A 93 -14.77 7.55 6.36
N VAL A 94 -14.84 8.43 5.32
CA VAL A 94 -15.27 9.87 5.43
C VAL A 94 -15.64 10.50 4.07
N THR A 95 -16.27 11.70 4.01
CA THR A 95 -17.21 12.08 2.90
C THR A 95 -16.98 13.38 2.06
N CYS A 96 -15.98 14.29 2.22
CA CYS A 96 -16.05 15.57 1.42
C CYS A 96 -14.78 16.45 1.16
N GLY A 97 -13.75 16.01 0.40
CA GLY A 97 -12.48 16.79 0.21
C GLY A 97 -12.33 17.71 -1.03
N TYR A 98 -11.36 18.65 -1.00
CA TYR A 98 -10.59 19.19 -2.18
C TYR A 98 -9.37 20.08 -1.78
N THR A 99 -8.29 20.16 -2.60
CA THR A 99 -7.47 21.37 -3.03
C THR A 99 -6.14 21.04 -3.75
N ALA A 100 -5.50 22.04 -4.42
CA ALA A 100 -4.46 21.90 -5.48
C ALA A 100 -3.13 22.68 -5.28
N THR A 101 -2.09 22.25 -6.03
CA THR A 101 -0.64 22.63 -6.08
C THR A 101 0.19 22.30 -4.82
N CYS A 102 1.42 21.77 -5.01
CA CYS A 102 2.16 21.11 -3.93
C CYS A 102 3.70 21.27 -3.97
N SER A 103 4.29 21.63 -2.85
CA SER A 103 5.70 21.43 -2.48
C SER A 103 6.00 19.95 -2.19
N ILE A 104 7.28 19.58 -1.99
CA ILE A 104 7.61 18.21 -1.54
C ILE A 104 6.96 17.88 -0.19
N ASN A 105 6.83 18.86 0.70
CA ASN A 105 6.10 18.71 1.95
C ASN A 105 4.61 18.50 1.71
N ASP A 106 4.03 19.14 0.70
CA ASP A 106 2.63 18.92 0.31
C ASP A 106 2.44 17.55 -0.36
N CYS A 107 3.42 17.06 -1.13
CA CYS A 107 3.42 15.68 -1.66
C CYS A 107 3.47 14.65 -0.52
N LEU A 108 4.34 14.85 0.47
CA LEU A 108 4.44 13.96 1.65
C LEU A 108 3.20 14.07 2.55
N SER A 109 2.65 15.27 2.68
CA SER A 109 1.37 15.48 3.36
C SER A 109 0.28 14.71 2.64
N THR A 110 0.14 14.86 1.33
CA THR A 110 -0.82 14.10 0.49
C THR A 110 -0.59 12.59 0.59
N TYR A 111 0.66 12.12 0.60
CA TYR A 111 0.97 10.70 0.76
C TYR A 111 0.53 10.16 2.13
N THR A 112 0.53 11.03 3.15
CA THR A 112 0.20 10.66 4.53
C THR A 112 -1.17 11.13 5.01
N THR A 113 -1.92 11.82 4.15
CA THR A 113 -3.28 12.24 4.44
C THR A 113 -4.22 11.06 4.48
N ILE A 114 -5.37 11.29 5.10
CA ILE A 114 -6.47 10.34 5.10
C ILE A 114 -7.17 10.46 3.74
N ASP A 115 -6.95 9.49 2.87
CA ASP A 115 -7.64 9.35 1.59
C ASP A 115 -9.02 8.73 1.80
N GLN A 116 -9.98 9.03 0.94
CA GLN A 116 -11.29 8.38 0.94
C GLN A 116 -11.33 7.30 -0.14
N LEU A 117 -11.91 6.14 0.19
CA LEU A 117 -12.11 5.03 -0.73
C LEU A 117 -13.61 4.82 -0.94
N ASP A 118 -14.03 4.82 -2.20
CA ASP A 118 -15.41 4.62 -2.66
C ASP A 118 -15.70 3.18 -3.10
N ASP A 119 -14.65 2.44 -3.49
CA ASP A 119 -14.71 1.06 -3.97
C ASP A 119 -14.40 0.00 -2.89
N PHE A 120 -13.88 0.42 -1.74
CA PHE A 120 -13.54 -0.52 -0.66
C PHE A 120 -14.80 -1.07 0.02
N ARG A 121 -14.91 -2.40 0.02
CA ARG A 121 -16.05 -3.11 0.59
C ARG A 121 -15.75 -3.60 2.01
N CYS A 122 -16.11 -2.79 3.01
CA CYS A 122 -15.89 -3.12 4.41
C CYS A 122 -16.51 -4.47 4.79
N ARG A 123 -15.67 -5.39 5.27
CA ARG A 123 -16.06 -6.77 5.59
C ARG A 123 -17.23 -6.85 6.56
N ARG A 124 -17.20 -6.08 7.65
CA ARG A 124 -18.30 -6.05 8.64
C ARG A 124 -19.61 -5.52 8.05
N CYS A 125 -19.54 -4.53 7.18
CA CYS A 125 -20.71 -4.00 6.46
C CYS A 125 -21.28 -5.04 5.48
N ILE A 126 -20.42 -5.80 4.79
CA ILE A 126 -20.86 -6.93 3.95
C ILE A 126 -21.62 -7.96 4.80
N LEU A 127 -21.08 -8.35 5.96
CA LEU A 127 -21.75 -9.32 6.84
C LEU A 127 -23.11 -8.81 7.32
N ASN A 128 -23.19 -7.54 7.76
CA ASN A 128 -24.45 -6.91 8.14
C ASN A 128 -25.48 -6.91 7.00
N ASN A 129 -25.08 -6.49 5.80
CA ASN A 129 -25.95 -6.47 4.62
C ASN A 129 -26.42 -7.88 4.26
N SER A 130 -25.52 -8.88 4.34
CA SER A 130 -25.83 -10.29 4.08
C SER A 130 -26.85 -10.82 5.09
N ILE A 131 -26.69 -10.50 6.39
CA ILE A 131 -27.65 -10.89 7.44
C ILE A 131 -29.01 -10.27 7.17
N PHE A 132 -29.06 -8.99 6.81
CA PHE A 132 -30.30 -8.30 6.49
C PHE A 132 -31.02 -8.94 5.30
N GLU A 133 -30.31 -9.17 4.19
CA GLU A 133 -30.84 -9.81 2.98
C GLU A 133 -31.30 -11.25 3.26
N ASN A 134 -30.48 -12.04 3.95
CA ASN A 134 -30.82 -13.41 4.31
C ASN A 134 -32.04 -13.46 5.23
N ASN A 135 -32.17 -12.57 6.21
CA ASN A 135 -33.36 -12.50 7.06
C ASN A 135 -34.63 -12.17 6.27
N LEU A 136 -34.54 -11.29 5.28
CA LEU A 136 -35.67 -10.99 4.40
C LEU A 136 -36.07 -12.22 3.57
N GLU A 137 -35.09 -12.91 3.00
CA GLU A 137 -35.33 -14.11 2.19
C GLU A 137 -35.84 -15.29 3.03
N ILE A 138 -35.34 -15.47 4.26
CA ILE A 138 -35.85 -16.45 5.22
C ILE A 138 -37.33 -16.21 5.50
N LYS A 139 -37.76 -14.95 5.69
CA LYS A 139 -39.17 -14.61 5.88
C LYS A 139 -40.02 -14.94 4.65
N ASN A 140 -39.53 -14.62 3.44
CA ASN A 140 -40.22 -14.93 2.19
C ASN A 140 -40.39 -16.43 1.98
N LEU A 141 -39.31 -17.20 2.14
CA LEU A 141 -39.33 -18.66 2.00
C LEU A 141 -40.21 -19.33 3.05
N SER A 142 -40.20 -18.84 4.30
CA SER A 142 -41.07 -19.36 5.36
C SER A 142 -42.56 -19.15 5.05
N THR A 143 -42.92 -17.99 4.48
CA THR A 143 -44.30 -17.68 4.06
C THR A 143 -44.72 -18.59 2.90
N LYS A 144 -43.88 -18.70 1.87
CA LYS A 144 -44.10 -19.59 0.72
C LYS A 144 -44.24 -21.07 1.13
N LEU A 145 -43.48 -21.50 2.13
CA LEU A 145 -43.56 -22.85 2.68
C LEU A 145 -44.96 -23.10 3.29
N LYS A 146 -45.46 -22.18 4.12
CA LYS A 146 -46.79 -22.27 4.74
C LYS A 146 -47.90 -22.32 3.69
N GLU A 147 -47.89 -21.38 2.73
CA GLU A 147 -48.88 -21.35 1.64
C GLU A 147 -48.89 -22.65 0.83
N THR A 148 -47.71 -23.22 0.57
CA THR A 148 -47.59 -24.47 -0.19
C THR A 148 -48.03 -25.68 0.65
N GLN A 149 -47.79 -25.67 1.98
CA GLN A 149 -48.31 -26.67 2.90
C GLN A 149 -49.84 -26.63 2.97
N ASP A 150 -50.45 -25.45 2.97
CA ASP A 150 -51.91 -25.32 3.00
C ASP A 150 -52.55 -25.74 1.67
N LYS A 151 -51.92 -25.43 0.53
CA LYS A 151 -52.29 -25.98 -0.79
C LYS A 151 -52.22 -27.51 -0.80
N LYS A 152 -51.19 -28.10 -0.19
CA LYS A 152 -51.06 -29.55 -0.07
C LYS A 152 -52.22 -30.14 0.74
N LYS A 153 -52.53 -29.59 1.93
CA LYS A 153 -53.64 -30.04 2.77
C LYS A 153 -54.98 -29.96 2.03
N SER A 154 -55.20 -28.90 1.26
CA SER A 154 -56.42 -28.73 0.45
C SER A 154 -56.57 -29.83 -0.60
N ILE A 155 -55.49 -30.18 -1.31
CA ILE A 155 -55.52 -31.26 -2.31
C ILE A 155 -55.64 -32.64 -1.64
N ASP A 156 -54.95 -32.88 -0.52
CA ASP A 156 -55.09 -34.10 0.25
C ASP A 156 -56.56 -34.31 0.69
N ALA A 157 -57.24 -33.24 1.13
CA ALA A 157 -58.66 -33.29 1.49
C ALA A 157 -59.57 -33.57 0.28
N GLN A 158 -59.30 -32.97 -0.89
CA GLN A 158 -60.04 -33.25 -2.13
C GLN A 158 -59.90 -34.72 -2.59
N ILE A 159 -58.71 -35.31 -2.44
CA ILE A 159 -58.49 -36.72 -2.77
C ILE A 159 -59.29 -37.62 -1.80
N LEU A 160 -59.33 -37.26 -0.51
CA LEU A 160 -60.08 -38.01 0.51
C LEU A 160 -61.59 -38.01 0.22
N SER A 161 -62.17 -36.84 -0.09
CA SER A 161 -63.60 -36.70 -0.40
C SER A 161 -64.02 -37.39 -1.70
N THR A 162 -63.12 -37.47 -2.70
CA THR A 162 -63.39 -38.13 -3.99
C THR A 162 -63.44 -39.67 -3.86
N SER A 163 -62.99 -40.23 -2.73
CA SER A 163 -62.98 -41.69 -2.50
C SER A 163 -64.34 -42.27 -2.08
N SER A 164 -65.32 -41.42 -1.80
CA SER A 164 -66.66 -41.79 -1.34
C SER A 164 -67.73 -41.78 -2.45
N SER A 165 -67.34 -41.39 -3.66
CA SER A 165 -68.23 -41.20 -4.83
C SER A 165 -67.60 -41.87 -6.05
N GLU A 166 -68.37 -42.66 -6.81
CA GLU A 166 -67.96 -43.26 -8.09
C GLU A 166 -67.63 -42.16 -9.12
N ILE A 167 -66.39 -41.66 -9.12
CA ILE A 167 -65.91 -40.61 -10.03
C ILE A 167 -64.69 -41.11 -10.82
N ASP A 168 -64.67 -40.74 -12.11
CA ASP A 168 -63.68 -41.00 -13.17
C ASP A 168 -62.21 -41.08 -12.71
N SER A 169 -61.56 -42.22 -13.00
CA SER A 169 -60.18 -42.55 -12.63
C SER A 169 -59.16 -41.52 -13.12
N LYS A 170 -59.39 -40.89 -14.27
CA LYS A 170 -58.50 -39.86 -14.85
C LYS A 170 -58.40 -38.59 -14.00
N SER A 171 -59.49 -38.18 -13.33
CA SER A 171 -59.51 -36.98 -12.49
C SER A 171 -58.73 -37.18 -11.18
N LYS A 172 -58.76 -38.40 -10.63
CA LYS A 172 -58.00 -38.78 -9.43
C LYS A 172 -56.49 -38.83 -9.70
N ASP A 173 -56.09 -39.39 -10.84
CA ASP A 173 -54.68 -39.46 -11.25
C ASP A 173 -54.06 -38.07 -11.48
N SER A 174 -54.84 -37.13 -12.03
CA SER A 174 -54.43 -35.73 -12.19
C SER A 174 -54.12 -35.05 -10.84
N LEU A 175 -54.97 -35.26 -9.83
CA LEU A 175 -54.77 -34.73 -8.47
C LEU A 175 -53.55 -35.34 -7.78
N ILE A 176 -53.33 -36.65 -7.95
CA ILE A 176 -52.16 -37.35 -7.41
C ILE A 176 -50.85 -36.81 -8.02
N ASN A 177 -50.82 -36.58 -9.33
CA ASN A 177 -49.67 -35.99 -10.01
C ASN A 177 -49.38 -34.56 -9.52
N LYS A 178 -50.42 -33.74 -9.36
CA LYS A 178 -50.30 -32.38 -8.79
C LYS A 178 -49.76 -32.40 -7.36
N LEU A 179 -50.22 -33.35 -6.54
CA LEU A 179 -49.74 -33.54 -5.17
C LEU A 179 -48.26 -33.93 -5.13
N ALA A 180 -47.81 -34.80 -6.04
CA ALA A 180 -46.40 -35.22 -6.13
C ALA A 180 -45.47 -34.03 -6.45
N LEU A 181 -45.88 -33.16 -7.38
CA LEU A 181 -45.13 -31.93 -7.72
C LEU A 181 -45.04 -30.96 -6.53
N ILE A 182 -46.14 -30.79 -5.79
CA ILE A 182 -46.18 -29.95 -4.58
C ILE A 182 -45.29 -30.50 -3.48
N LYS A 183 -45.32 -31.81 -3.22
CA LYS A 183 -44.43 -32.47 -2.26
C LYS A 183 -42.95 -32.27 -2.63
N LYS A 184 -42.60 -32.40 -3.91
CA LYS A 184 -41.24 -32.14 -4.41
C LYS A 184 -40.82 -30.68 -4.20
N SER A 185 -41.71 -29.73 -4.49
CA SER A 185 -41.49 -28.29 -4.28
C SER A 185 -41.30 -27.94 -2.80
N LEU A 186 -42.12 -28.52 -1.92
CA LEU A 186 -42.01 -28.36 -0.47
C LEU A 186 -40.67 -28.84 0.05
N LYS A 187 -40.25 -30.06 -0.32
CA LYS A 187 -38.96 -30.62 0.09
C LYS A 187 -37.81 -29.71 -0.35
N LYS A 188 -37.82 -29.23 -1.60
CA LYS A 188 -36.81 -28.30 -2.11
C LYS A 188 -36.78 -26.99 -1.32
N THR A 189 -37.95 -26.37 -1.12
CA THR A 189 -38.06 -25.08 -0.39
C THR A 189 -37.60 -25.22 1.07
N GLN A 190 -37.95 -26.32 1.73
CA GLN A 190 -37.54 -26.61 3.10
C GLN A 190 -36.01 -26.78 3.21
N SER A 191 -35.39 -27.55 2.31
CA SER A 191 -33.94 -27.70 2.28
C SER A 191 -33.22 -26.38 2.02
N SER A 192 -33.72 -25.56 1.09
CA SER A 192 -33.15 -24.23 0.82
C SER A 192 -33.28 -23.29 2.02
N LEU A 193 -34.43 -23.28 2.70
CA LEU A 193 -34.66 -22.48 3.90
C LEU A 193 -33.70 -22.89 5.04
N GLN A 194 -33.55 -24.19 5.28
CA GLN A 194 -32.67 -24.70 6.34
C GLN A 194 -31.20 -24.36 6.07
N SER A 195 -30.75 -24.51 4.81
CA SER A 195 -29.40 -24.11 4.39
C SER A 195 -29.17 -22.61 4.62
N LEU A 196 -30.13 -21.77 4.22
CA LEU A 196 -30.01 -20.32 4.36
C LEU A 196 -29.98 -19.86 5.82
N ILE A 197 -30.75 -20.51 6.70
CA ILE A 197 -30.71 -20.25 8.15
C ILE A 197 -29.32 -20.58 8.71
N GLN A 198 -28.79 -21.76 8.38
CA GLN A 198 -27.47 -22.20 8.84
C GLN A 198 -26.35 -21.26 8.35
N ASP A 199 -26.41 -20.84 7.08
CA ASP A 199 -25.44 -19.89 6.54
C ASP A 199 -25.54 -18.52 7.23
N ASN A 200 -26.76 -18.05 7.49
CA ASN A 200 -26.98 -16.78 8.18
C ASN A 200 -26.50 -16.80 9.64
N GLU A 201 -26.59 -17.94 10.33
CA GLU A 201 -26.01 -18.13 11.66
C GLU A 201 -24.48 -18.05 11.64
N LYS A 202 -23.83 -18.69 10.65
CA LYS A 202 -22.38 -18.59 10.46
C LYS A 202 -21.93 -17.16 10.17
N ILE A 203 -22.70 -16.42 9.34
CA ILE A 203 -22.42 -15.00 9.04
C ILE A 203 -22.56 -14.14 10.31
N LYS A 204 -23.59 -14.38 11.14
CA LYS A 204 -23.76 -13.69 12.44
C LYS A 204 -22.58 -13.98 13.37
N PHE A 205 -22.19 -15.24 13.49
CA PHE A 205 -21.05 -15.64 14.31
C PHE A 205 -19.76 -14.94 13.85
N ALA A 206 -19.49 -14.89 12.55
CA ALA A 206 -18.35 -14.15 12.00
C ALA A 206 -18.40 -12.68 12.36
N LYS A 207 -19.54 -12.02 12.14
CA LYS A 207 -19.69 -10.58 12.42
C LYS A 207 -19.33 -10.23 13.86
N ASP A 208 -19.75 -11.05 14.82
CA ASP A 208 -19.66 -10.74 16.24
C ASP A 208 -18.29 -11.15 16.85
N ASN A 209 -17.62 -12.17 16.30
CA ASN A 209 -16.36 -12.68 16.84
C ASN A 209 -15.13 -12.32 15.99
N ASP A 210 -15.22 -12.49 14.67
CA ASP A 210 -14.12 -12.21 13.73
C ASP A 210 -14.69 -11.95 12.32
N PRO A 211 -14.82 -10.67 11.90
CA PRO A 211 -15.33 -10.34 10.58
C PRO A 211 -14.50 -10.91 9.43
N GLU A 212 -13.21 -11.16 9.64
CA GLU A 212 -12.29 -11.71 8.63
C GLU A 212 -12.32 -13.25 8.58
N MET A 213 -13.16 -13.90 9.41
CA MET A 213 -13.33 -15.34 9.39
C MET A 213 -13.70 -15.85 7.98
N ASN A 214 -13.04 -16.92 7.57
CA ASN A 214 -13.30 -17.58 6.30
C ASN A 214 -14.67 -18.30 6.35
N LEU A 215 -15.57 -17.93 5.45
CA LEU A 215 -16.94 -18.46 5.36
C LEU A 215 -17.13 -19.50 4.24
N GLY A 216 -16.06 -19.92 3.56
CA GLY A 216 -16.13 -20.86 2.45
C GLY A 216 -17.01 -20.35 1.30
N GLU A 217 -17.91 -21.21 0.80
CA GLU A 217 -18.76 -20.93 -0.37
C GLU A 217 -20.03 -20.11 -0.07
N ILE A 218 -20.18 -19.62 1.16
CA ILE A 218 -21.37 -18.83 1.55
C ILE A 218 -21.40 -17.54 0.72
N LYS A 219 -22.50 -17.35 -0.03
CA LYS A 219 -22.70 -16.15 -0.84
C LYS A 219 -23.01 -14.96 0.06
N LEU A 220 -22.15 -13.95 -0.02
CA LEU A 220 -22.30 -12.70 0.71
C LEU A 220 -22.94 -11.62 -0.18
N SER A 221 -23.55 -10.63 0.48
CA SER A 221 -24.12 -9.47 -0.19
C SER A 221 -23.09 -8.79 -1.07
N LYS A 222 -23.51 -8.35 -2.26
CA LYS A 222 -22.72 -7.56 -3.21
C LYS A 222 -22.97 -6.07 -3.09
N LYS A 223 -23.86 -5.63 -2.19
CA LYS A 223 -24.12 -4.21 -1.96
C LYS A 223 -22.82 -3.47 -1.64
N LEU A 224 -22.73 -2.26 -2.16
CA LEU A 224 -21.72 -1.29 -1.76
C LEU A 224 -21.84 -1.04 -0.26
N THR A 225 -20.69 -0.86 0.38
CA THR A 225 -20.63 -0.50 1.80
C THR A 225 -20.52 1.02 1.94
N GLY A 226 -20.68 1.55 3.14
CA GLY A 226 -20.38 2.97 3.40
C GLY A 226 -18.91 3.29 3.09
N LEU A 227 -18.55 4.58 3.13
CA LEU A 227 -17.20 5.01 2.70
C LEU A 227 -16.12 4.29 3.52
N SER A 228 -14.92 4.24 2.97
CA SER A 228 -13.72 3.88 3.72
C SER A 228 -12.70 5.00 3.65
N THR A 229 -11.68 4.97 4.50
CA THR A 229 -10.51 5.84 4.34
C THR A 229 -9.31 5.00 4.11
N ARG A 230 -8.19 5.61 3.80
CA ARG A 230 -6.89 5.02 3.96
C ARG A 230 -5.95 6.08 4.49
N GLN A 231 -5.11 5.74 5.45
CA GLN A 231 -3.99 6.58 5.84
C GLN A 231 -2.72 5.77 5.84
N THR A 232 -1.68 6.32 5.22
CA THR A 232 -0.33 5.77 5.24
C THR A 232 0.54 6.70 6.08
N MET A 233 1.43 6.18 6.93
CA MET A 233 2.45 6.97 7.64
C MET A 233 3.77 6.20 7.66
N ILE A 234 4.87 6.91 7.91
CA ILE A 234 6.20 6.29 7.99
C ILE A 234 6.46 5.85 9.42
N ALA A 235 6.59 4.55 9.65
CA ALA A 235 6.87 4.01 10.98
C ALA A 235 8.36 4.01 11.32
N ARG A 236 9.23 3.85 10.31
CA ARG A 236 10.68 3.89 10.48
C ARG A 236 11.36 4.48 9.26
N LEU A 237 12.18 5.50 9.50
CA LEU A 237 12.96 6.18 8.48
C LEU A 237 14.19 5.35 8.03
N PRO A 238 14.52 5.34 6.73
CA PRO A 238 15.76 4.78 6.22
C PRO A 238 16.97 5.68 6.52
N GLN A 239 18.18 5.22 6.23
CA GLN A 239 19.39 6.08 6.27
C GLN A 239 19.47 6.96 5.02
N VAL A 240 19.00 6.45 3.89
CA VAL A 240 18.82 7.22 2.66
C VAL A 240 17.36 7.09 2.24
N LEU A 241 16.66 8.21 2.22
CA LEU A 241 15.29 8.32 1.74
C LEU A 241 15.31 8.55 0.22
N CYS A 242 14.66 7.66 -0.52
CA CYS A 242 14.44 7.81 -1.97
C CYS A 242 12.97 8.15 -2.20
N LEU A 243 12.70 9.31 -2.81
CA LEU A 243 11.37 9.76 -3.19
C LEU A 243 11.26 9.71 -4.71
N HIS A 244 10.27 8.99 -5.21
CA HIS A 244 9.93 8.96 -6.64
C HIS A 244 8.69 9.84 -6.85
N LEU A 245 8.80 10.83 -7.73
CA LEU A 245 7.68 11.67 -8.13
C LEU A 245 6.98 11.00 -9.31
N ASN A 246 5.80 10.41 -9.06
CA ASN A 246 5.02 9.80 -10.13
C ASN A 246 4.51 10.89 -11.08
N ARG A 247 5.14 10.98 -12.25
CA ARG A 247 4.80 11.94 -13.29
C ARG A 247 3.93 11.34 -14.40
N SER A 248 3.47 10.10 -14.30
CA SER A 248 2.57 9.51 -15.31
C SER A 248 1.12 9.85 -14.97
N ILE A 249 0.38 10.36 -15.97
CA ILE A 249 -1.06 10.60 -15.89
C ILE A 249 -1.73 9.76 -16.98
N PHE A 250 -2.76 9.03 -16.60
CA PHE A 250 -3.67 8.37 -17.54
C PHE A 250 -4.88 9.25 -17.76
N THR A 251 -5.17 9.59 -19.01
CA THR A 251 -6.37 10.34 -19.38
C THR A 251 -7.59 9.41 -19.41
N SER A 252 -8.79 9.97 -19.43
CA SER A 252 -10.03 9.20 -19.58
C SER A 252 -10.12 8.44 -20.91
N THR A 253 -9.36 8.85 -21.93
CA THR A 253 -9.21 8.15 -23.22
C THR A 253 -8.24 6.97 -23.16
N GLY A 254 -7.52 6.80 -22.05
CA GLY A 254 -6.51 5.76 -21.88
C GLY A 254 -5.11 6.17 -22.36
N ASP A 255 -4.95 7.40 -22.84
CA ASP A 255 -3.65 7.93 -23.24
C ASP A 255 -2.79 8.20 -22.01
N THR A 256 -1.48 8.03 -22.15
CA THR A 256 -0.54 8.34 -21.07
C THR A 256 0.22 9.63 -21.38
N ILE A 257 0.14 10.59 -20.47
CA ILE A 257 0.80 11.89 -20.59
C ILE A 257 1.70 12.12 -19.38
N LYS A 258 2.68 13.02 -19.55
CA LYS A 258 3.60 13.40 -18.48
C LYS A 258 3.06 14.59 -17.70
N ASN A 259 3.13 14.50 -16.38
CA ASN A 259 2.91 15.59 -15.46
C ASN A 259 4.19 16.42 -15.33
N ASP A 260 4.23 17.53 -16.06
CA ASP A 260 5.33 18.49 -15.99
C ASP A 260 5.19 19.51 -14.84
N CYS A 261 4.29 19.26 -13.88
CA CYS A 261 4.16 20.10 -12.68
C CYS A 261 5.51 20.27 -11.97
N ARG A 262 5.86 21.52 -11.69
CA ARG A 262 7.09 21.89 -11.01
C ARG A 262 6.98 21.57 -9.52
N VAL A 263 7.89 20.73 -9.01
CA VAL A 263 7.98 20.44 -7.57
C VAL A 263 9.13 21.23 -6.96
N ILE A 264 8.82 22.04 -5.95
CA ILE A 264 9.81 22.81 -5.20
C ILE A 264 10.56 21.86 -4.26
N LEU A 265 11.89 21.92 -4.30
CA LEU A 265 12.78 21.07 -3.51
C LEU A 265 13.22 21.79 -2.24
N ASN A 266 13.26 21.07 -1.13
CA ASN A 266 13.80 21.58 0.12
C ASN A 266 15.19 20.98 0.33
N PRO A 267 16.24 21.79 0.58
CA PRO A 267 17.59 21.26 0.80
C PRO A 267 17.64 20.39 2.06
N VAL A 268 16.90 20.77 3.10
CA VAL A 268 16.69 19.98 4.33
C VAL A 268 15.21 19.68 4.46
N LEU A 269 14.90 18.40 4.70
CA LEU A 269 13.55 17.87 4.83
C LEU A 269 13.34 17.33 6.25
N ASP A 270 12.45 17.96 7.00
CA ASP A 270 12.00 17.43 8.29
C ASP A 270 10.89 16.41 8.06
N MET A 271 11.17 15.15 8.40
CA MET A 271 10.21 14.06 8.26
C MET A 271 9.29 13.90 9.47
N SER A 272 9.51 14.62 10.58
CA SER A 272 8.75 14.49 11.82
C SER A 272 7.23 14.47 11.62
N PRO A 273 6.63 15.35 10.79
CA PRO A 273 5.17 15.41 10.63
C PRO A 273 4.58 14.15 10.00
N TYR A 274 5.40 13.35 9.31
CA TYR A 274 4.97 12.17 8.54
C TYR A 274 5.22 10.85 9.28
N LEU A 275 5.75 10.89 10.51
CA LEU A 275 6.10 9.71 11.29
C LEU A 275 4.97 9.25 12.23
N THR A 276 4.91 7.95 12.48
CA THR A 276 4.12 7.43 13.59
C THR A 276 4.83 7.68 14.93
N THR A 277 4.06 7.88 16.00
CA THR A 277 4.58 8.14 17.35
C THR A 277 4.74 6.89 18.21
N GLY A 278 4.63 5.70 17.60
CA GLY A 278 4.63 4.41 18.30
C GLY A 278 3.29 4.02 18.92
N HIS A 279 2.35 4.96 19.08
CA HIS A 279 0.96 4.69 19.42
C HIS A 279 0.06 4.88 18.19
N LEU A 280 -0.81 3.92 17.89
CA LEU A 280 -1.67 3.94 16.71
C LEU A 280 -3.15 4.10 17.09
N ASP A 281 -3.77 5.19 16.64
CA ASP A 281 -5.20 5.43 16.82
C ASP A 281 -6.03 4.68 15.76
N THR A 282 -6.92 3.82 16.22
CA THR A 282 -7.75 2.95 15.36
C THR A 282 -9.07 3.60 14.96
N ARG A 283 -9.44 4.76 15.51
CA ARG A 283 -10.72 5.42 15.22
C ARG A 283 -10.76 5.95 13.79
N PRO A 284 -11.77 5.61 12.98
CA PRO A 284 -11.84 5.94 11.55
C PRO A 284 -11.54 7.39 11.15
N LEU A 285 -12.05 8.33 11.95
CA LEU A 285 -12.06 9.76 11.64
C LEU A 285 -10.82 10.51 12.14
N TYR A 286 -9.92 9.81 12.85
CA TYR A 286 -8.74 10.40 13.46
C TYR A 286 -7.48 9.87 12.77
N PRO A 287 -6.44 10.73 12.62
CA PRO A 287 -5.13 10.29 12.14
C PRO A 287 -4.62 9.10 12.95
N ILE A 288 -4.04 8.10 12.28
CA ILE A 288 -3.45 6.90 12.87
C ILE A 288 -2.34 7.25 13.86
N SER A 289 -1.71 8.42 13.74
CA SER A 289 -0.81 8.96 14.75
C SER A 289 -0.96 10.48 14.79
N GLN A 290 -0.94 11.03 16.00
CA GLN A 290 -0.83 12.48 16.20
C GLN A 290 0.64 12.79 16.42
N THR A 291 1.28 13.44 15.45
CA THR A 291 2.60 14.01 15.69
C THR A 291 2.42 15.15 16.69
N PRO A 292 3.23 15.22 17.77
CA PRO A 292 3.17 16.36 18.65
C PRO A 292 3.56 17.58 17.81
N GLN A 293 2.57 18.37 17.42
CA GLN A 293 2.79 19.77 17.07
C GLN A 293 3.69 20.34 18.17
N LEU A 294 4.77 21.01 17.79
CA LEU A 294 5.74 21.66 18.68
C LEU A 294 5.04 22.68 19.59
N ASN A 295 4.27 22.21 20.55
CA ASN A 295 3.71 22.99 21.63
C ASN A 295 4.86 23.16 22.61
N HIS A 296 5.52 24.31 22.54
CA HIS A 296 6.64 24.75 23.38
C HIS A 296 6.39 24.70 24.91
N HIS A 297 5.23 24.21 25.37
CA HIS A 297 4.79 24.28 26.77
C HIS A 297 4.63 22.94 27.51
N LYS A 298 4.96 21.78 26.92
CA LYS A 298 5.01 20.52 27.70
C LYS A 298 6.32 19.76 27.44
N LYS A 299 7.18 19.72 28.46
CA LYS A 299 8.38 18.87 28.53
C LYS A 299 7.97 17.39 28.66
N SER A 300 7.47 16.78 27.59
CA SER A 300 7.45 15.32 27.47
C SER A 300 8.81 14.86 26.94
N ALA A 301 9.33 13.74 27.43
CA ALA A 301 10.59 13.15 26.95
C ALA A 301 10.56 13.04 25.41
N PRO A 302 11.65 13.39 24.70
CA PRO A 302 11.70 13.31 23.24
C PRO A 302 11.46 11.87 22.81
N ASN A 303 10.50 11.66 21.90
CA ASN A 303 10.27 10.34 21.31
C ASN A 303 11.55 9.92 20.56
N PRO A 304 12.21 8.80 20.90
CA PRO A 304 13.44 8.37 20.23
C PRO A 304 13.30 8.24 18.71
N LEU A 305 12.09 7.98 18.20
CA LEU A 305 11.78 7.92 16.77
C LEU A 305 11.84 9.29 16.07
N LEU A 306 11.64 10.38 16.81
CA LEU A 306 11.66 11.76 16.32
C LEU A 306 13.04 12.43 16.48
N GLN A 307 13.97 11.78 17.19
CA GLN A 307 15.26 12.38 17.57
C GLN A 307 16.24 12.55 16.38
N SER A 308 15.89 12.04 15.19
CA SER A 308 16.68 12.16 13.96
C SER A 308 15.79 12.03 12.70
N SER A 309 14.90 13.00 12.51
CA SER A 309 13.94 13.06 11.39
C SER A 309 14.39 13.93 10.22
N ASN A 310 15.49 14.67 10.37
CA ASN A 310 15.96 15.59 9.34
C ASN A 310 16.81 14.86 8.30
N PHE A 311 16.55 15.19 7.04
CA PHE A 311 17.31 14.67 5.92
C PHE A 311 17.83 15.79 5.05
N GLN A 312 19.00 15.58 4.47
CA GLN A 312 19.63 16.51 3.54
C GLN A 312 19.56 15.95 2.11
N LEU A 313 19.12 16.77 1.16
CA LEU A 313 19.12 16.44 -0.26
C LEU A 313 20.56 16.11 -0.73
N SER A 314 20.76 14.93 -1.28
CA SER A 314 22.06 14.41 -1.70
C SER A 314 22.16 14.11 -3.20
N ALA A 315 21.04 13.83 -3.87
CA ALA A 315 20.98 13.74 -5.32
C ALA A 315 19.57 14.00 -5.86
N VAL A 316 19.50 14.46 -7.12
CA VAL A 316 18.25 14.67 -7.87
C VAL A 316 18.43 14.04 -9.25
N VAL A 317 17.59 13.09 -9.62
CA VAL A 317 17.47 12.60 -10.99
C VAL A 317 16.33 13.36 -11.65
N SER A 318 16.57 13.93 -12.82
CA SER A 318 15.59 14.72 -13.58
C SER A 318 15.34 14.10 -14.95
N HIS A 319 14.10 14.26 -15.44
CA HIS A 319 13.68 13.76 -16.75
C HIS A 319 13.19 14.89 -17.66
N ILE A 320 13.84 15.06 -18.81
CA ILE A 320 13.41 15.97 -19.88
C ILE A 320 12.89 15.14 -21.04
N GLY A 321 11.69 15.44 -21.50
CA GLY A 321 11.04 14.67 -22.57
C GLY A 321 9.58 14.40 -22.27
N SER A 322 8.98 13.59 -23.13
CA SER A 322 7.59 13.14 -23.07
C SER A 322 7.40 12.02 -22.04
N HIS A 323 6.22 11.40 -22.01
CA HIS A 323 5.99 10.21 -21.18
C HIS A 323 6.74 8.97 -21.70
N ASN A 324 6.89 8.85 -23.02
CA ASN A 324 7.41 7.64 -23.67
C ASN A 324 8.85 7.76 -24.13
N SER A 325 9.40 8.97 -24.11
CA SER A 325 10.78 9.20 -24.49
C SER A 325 11.38 10.44 -23.84
N GLY A 326 12.68 10.45 -23.66
CA GLY A 326 13.39 11.59 -23.12
C GLY A 326 14.83 11.29 -22.72
N HIS A 327 15.31 12.09 -21.79
CA HIS A 327 16.67 12.04 -21.31
C HIS A 327 16.72 12.22 -19.80
N TYR A 328 17.51 11.35 -19.15
CA TYR A 328 17.78 11.42 -17.72
C TYR A 328 19.14 12.04 -17.47
N PHE A 329 19.19 12.94 -16.50
CA PHE A 329 20.43 13.49 -15.97
C PHE A 329 20.31 13.65 -14.46
N THR A 330 21.44 13.78 -13.77
CA THR A 330 21.49 13.77 -12.32
C THR A 330 22.24 14.98 -11.78
N TYR A 331 21.73 15.59 -10.72
CA TYR A 331 22.52 16.44 -9.83
C TYR A 331 22.99 15.63 -8.63
N LYS A 332 24.28 15.72 -8.30
CA LYS A 332 24.88 15.03 -7.17
C LYS A 332 25.61 16.02 -6.27
N ARG A 333 25.31 15.98 -4.98
CA ARG A 333 26.06 16.69 -3.96
C ARG A 333 27.24 15.84 -3.51
N ILE A 334 28.43 16.43 -3.53
CA ILE A 334 29.68 15.78 -3.11
C ILE A 334 30.26 16.62 -1.96
N PRO A 335 30.40 16.04 -0.75
CA PRO A 335 31.10 16.71 0.35
C PRO A 335 32.60 16.78 0.04
N TYR A 336 33.27 17.82 0.51
CA TYR A 336 34.72 17.92 0.47
C TYR A 336 35.24 18.54 1.77
N ASP A 337 36.44 18.14 2.17
CA ASP A 337 37.10 18.72 3.33
C ASP A 337 37.71 20.06 2.96
N ASN A 338 37.22 21.11 3.59
CA ASN A 338 37.81 22.44 3.45
C ASN A 338 38.79 22.62 4.62
N GLN A 339 40.09 22.68 4.31
CA GLN A 339 41.11 22.76 5.37
C GLN A 339 41.05 24.08 6.15
N ASP A 340 40.42 25.11 5.57
CA ASP A 340 40.35 26.46 6.14
C ASP A 340 39.07 26.73 6.96
N ASP A 341 38.04 25.88 6.87
CA ASP A 341 36.80 26.05 7.63
C ASP A 341 36.26 24.72 8.18
N LYS A 342 35.96 24.67 9.48
CA LYS A 342 35.45 23.46 10.17
C LYS A 342 33.99 23.14 9.81
N SER A 343 33.36 23.94 8.96
CA SER A 343 32.00 23.71 8.48
C SER A 343 31.99 22.68 7.33
N PRO A 344 31.00 21.76 7.28
CA PRO A 344 30.94 20.76 6.22
C PRO A 344 30.69 21.45 4.87
N SER A 345 31.72 21.45 4.02
CA SER A 345 31.67 22.04 2.69
C SER A 345 31.22 21.01 1.65
N TYR A 346 30.48 21.46 0.63
CA TYR A 346 30.00 20.59 -0.45
C TYR A 346 29.92 21.34 -1.77
N GLN A 347 30.00 20.58 -2.87
CA GLN A 347 29.82 21.08 -4.23
C GLN A 347 28.75 20.23 -4.94
N TRP A 348 27.88 20.91 -5.69
CA TRP A 348 26.92 20.25 -6.56
C TRP A 348 27.51 20.06 -7.96
N PHE A 349 27.20 18.92 -8.56
CA PHE A 349 27.58 18.61 -9.93
C PHE A 349 26.39 18.11 -10.73
N ARG A 350 26.26 18.58 -11.97
CA ARG A 350 25.36 18.02 -12.98
C ARG A 350 26.11 16.94 -13.76
N VAL A 351 25.51 15.76 -13.86
CA VAL A 351 26.00 14.59 -14.60
C VAL A 351 24.96 14.26 -15.68
N SER A 352 25.35 14.31 -16.94
CA SER A 352 24.54 13.94 -18.10
C SER A 352 25.39 13.08 -19.02
N ASP A 353 25.27 11.76 -18.90
CA ASP A 353 26.14 10.78 -19.57
C ASP A 353 27.64 11.04 -19.34
N SER A 354 28.35 11.48 -20.38
CA SER A 354 29.78 11.84 -20.32
C SER A 354 30.01 13.25 -19.78
N ASP A 355 28.99 14.10 -19.76
CA ASP A 355 29.12 15.50 -19.40
C ASP A 355 29.00 15.68 -17.90
N PHE A 356 29.97 16.36 -17.32
CA PHE A 356 30.05 16.64 -15.90
C PHE A 356 30.44 18.09 -15.66
N ALA A 357 29.64 18.82 -14.88
CA ALA A 357 29.89 20.23 -14.60
C ALA A 357 29.51 20.59 -13.16
N ALA A 358 30.32 21.43 -12.52
CA ALA A 358 29.98 22.04 -11.24
C ALA A 358 28.81 23.03 -11.43
N VAL A 359 27.85 22.99 -10.51
CA VAL A 359 26.69 23.90 -10.49
C VAL A 359 26.45 24.41 -9.08
N ASP A 360 25.79 25.55 -8.95
CA ASP A 360 25.35 26.08 -7.67
C ASP A 360 24.09 25.36 -7.16
N GLU A 361 23.84 25.45 -5.85
CA GLU A 361 22.67 24.80 -5.23
C GLU A 361 21.35 25.37 -5.74
N SER A 362 21.29 26.67 -6.08
CA SER A 362 20.06 27.30 -6.56
C SER A 362 19.61 26.72 -7.90
N THR A 363 20.56 26.40 -8.79
CA THR A 363 20.28 25.68 -10.04
C THR A 363 19.63 24.32 -9.77
N VAL A 364 20.12 23.57 -8.78
CA VAL A 364 19.58 22.26 -8.41
C VAL A 364 18.17 22.37 -7.85
N LEU A 365 17.96 23.28 -6.89
CA LEU A 365 16.65 23.47 -6.24
C LEU A 365 15.58 23.99 -7.20
N ASN A 366 16.00 24.69 -8.27
CA ASN A 366 15.09 25.26 -9.25
C ASN A 366 14.79 24.36 -10.45
N VAL A 367 15.40 23.16 -10.56
CA VAL A 367 15.31 22.30 -11.75
C VAL A 367 13.88 21.97 -12.19
N GLY A 368 12.96 21.83 -11.23
CA GLY A 368 11.52 21.72 -11.45
C GLY A 368 10.99 20.40 -12.04
N ASN A 369 11.75 19.75 -12.92
CA ASN A 369 11.42 18.47 -13.56
C ASN A 369 12.05 17.25 -12.85
N SER A 370 12.26 17.36 -11.54
CA SER A 370 12.78 16.28 -10.70
C SER A 370 11.92 15.02 -10.83
N PHE A 371 12.54 13.86 -10.99
CA PHE A 371 11.88 12.57 -11.15
C PHE A 371 12.13 11.68 -9.92
N MET A 372 13.38 11.59 -9.46
CA MET A 372 13.72 10.95 -8.19
C MET A 372 14.58 11.86 -7.33
N LEU A 373 14.33 11.85 -6.03
CA LEU A 373 15.06 12.62 -5.03
C LEU A 373 15.69 11.68 -4.02
N PHE A 374 16.96 11.92 -3.70
CA PHE A 374 17.70 11.16 -2.71
C PHE A 374 18.09 12.09 -1.58
N TYR A 375 17.73 11.69 -0.37
CA TYR A 375 17.88 12.44 0.86
C TYR A 375 18.67 11.56 1.84
N THR A 376 19.73 12.09 2.45
CA THR A 376 20.56 11.36 3.43
C THR A 376 20.21 11.84 4.83
N LYS A 377 20.02 10.91 5.76
CA LYS A 377 19.67 11.21 7.14
C LYS A 377 20.78 12.04 7.80
N LEU A 378 20.41 13.14 8.44
CA LEU A 378 21.33 13.92 9.26
C LEU A 378 21.56 13.24 10.62
N PRO A 379 22.76 13.39 11.21
CA PRO A 379 23.11 12.78 12.49
C PRO A 379 22.15 13.10 13.64
#